data_AF-A4T453-F1
#
_entry.id   AF-A4T453-F1
#
_cell.length_a   1.000
_cell.length_b   1.000
_cell.length_c   1.000
_cell.angle_alpha   90.00
_cell.angle_beta   90.00
_cell.angle_gamma   90.00
#
_symmetry.space_group_name_H-M   'P 1'
#
loop_
_entity.id
_entity.type
_entity.pdbx_description
1 polymer ?
#
loop_
_entity_poly.entity_id
_entity_poly.type
_entity_poly.pdbx_seq_one_letter_code
_entity_poly.pdbx_strand_id
1 'polypeptide(L)'
;MWSAAVSLNTIALELVPPNVERGREQALEDAEKVLRCSAEAGLAGRIRHVMIPGMIEEDGDRPIEMKPKLDVLDFWSMIKPELPDVKGLCTQVTAFMDEETLRGRLALLGDSGFEGIAFVGVPRTLNDGEGTGVAPTDALSIFDGVVENRGVILIPTREGEHGRFNFKCDRGATYGMTQLLYSDAIVGMLTEFADKTDHRPEILLSFGFVPKVESRVGLINWLIQDPGNEAVAREQEFVRRLADTEPAPRRQMMVDLYKRVIDGVADLGFPLSVHFEATYGVNTAAFETLAEMLAYWAPDKP
;
A
#
# COMPACT_ATOMS: atom_id res chain seq x y z
N MET A 1 5.01 16.59 23.74
CA MET A 1 4.21 17.45 22.86
C MET A 1 4.58 17.03 21.45
N TRP A 2 3.84 16.07 20.88
CA TRP A 2 4.10 15.59 19.53
C TRP A 2 3.90 16.79 18.58
N SER A 3 4.93 17.13 17.79
CA SER A 3 4.71 17.97 16.61
C SER A 3 3.63 17.26 15.80
N ALA A 4 2.55 17.96 15.44
CA ALA A 4 1.55 17.38 14.56
C ALA A 4 2.28 16.94 13.29
N ALA A 5 2.47 15.64 13.11
CA ALA A 5 3.06 15.10 11.89
C ALA A 5 2.18 15.57 10.73
N VAL A 6 2.80 16.03 9.64
CA VAL A 6 2.06 16.43 8.44
C VAL A 6 1.39 15.17 7.90
N SER A 7 0.06 15.10 8.03
CA SER A 7 -0.71 14.00 7.47
C SER A 7 -0.72 14.10 5.94
N LEU A 8 -0.51 12.96 5.27
CA LEU A 8 -0.62 12.80 3.82
C LEU A 8 -2.05 13.13 3.36
N ASN A 9 -3.06 12.67 4.11
CA ASN A 9 -4.49 12.85 3.85
C ASN A 9 -4.83 12.70 2.34
N THR A 10 -4.66 11.47 1.86
CA THR A 10 -4.48 11.15 0.46
C THR A 10 -5.36 10.00 -0.03
N ILE A 11 -5.71 10.09 -1.31
CA ILE A 11 -6.07 8.95 -2.15
C ILE A 11 -4.82 8.58 -2.95
N ALA A 12 -4.25 7.41 -2.66
CA ALA A 12 -3.09 6.85 -3.32
C ALA A 12 -3.49 5.67 -4.23
N LEU A 13 -2.91 5.61 -5.41
CA LEU A 13 -3.06 4.48 -6.34
C LEU A 13 -1.74 3.71 -6.45
N GLU A 14 -1.78 2.38 -6.34
CA GLU A 14 -0.59 1.58 -6.58
C GLU A 14 -0.30 1.47 -8.09
N LEU A 15 0.96 1.70 -8.47
CA LEU A 15 1.50 1.31 -9.77
C LEU A 15 2.77 0.49 -9.57
N VAL A 16 2.70 -0.79 -9.90
CA VAL A 16 3.86 -1.69 -9.87
C VAL A 16 4.77 -1.36 -11.07
N PRO A 17 6.09 -1.16 -10.88
CA PRO A 17 6.99 -0.95 -12.00
C PRO A 17 6.88 -2.08 -13.04
N PRO A 18 6.89 -1.75 -14.34
CA PRO A 18 6.85 -2.76 -15.39
C PRO A 18 8.15 -3.56 -15.43
N ASN A 19 8.12 -4.71 -16.10
CA ASN A 19 9.33 -5.48 -16.37
C ASN A 19 10.29 -4.64 -17.23
N VAL A 20 11.60 -4.78 -17.02
CA VAL A 20 12.64 -4.07 -17.79
C VAL A 20 12.45 -4.25 -19.29
N GLU A 21 12.03 -5.43 -19.74
CA GLU A 21 11.79 -5.76 -21.15
C GLU A 21 10.69 -4.89 -21.80
N ARG A 22 9.70 -4.44 -21.02
CA ARG A 22 8.60 -3.57 -21.51
C ARG A 22 8.94 -2.09 -21.31
N GLY A 23 9.73 -1.79 -20.28
CA GLY A 23 10.38 -0.51 -20.08
C GLY A 23 9.44 0.70 -20.12
N ARG A 24 9.91 1.76 -20.79
CA ARG A 24 9.23 3.07 -20.85
C ARG A 24 7.86 3.02 -21.53
N GLU A 25 7.69 2.20 -22.56
CA GLU A 25 6.41 2.12 -23.29
C GLU A 25 5.28 1.69 -22.35
N GLN A 26 5.51 0.62 -21.57
CA GLN A 26 4.51 0.18 -20.60
C GLN A 26 4.25 1.22 -19.50
N ALA A 27 5.31 1.88 -19.04
CA ALA A 27 5.18 2.90 -18.00
C ALA A 27 4.24 4.03 -18.45
N LEU A 28 4.39 4.49 -19.69
CA LEU A 28 3.54 5.54 -20.26
C LEU A 28 2.11 5.05 -20.53
N GLU A 29 1.95 3.81 -21.01
CA GLU A 29 0.60 3.22 -21.14
C GLU A 29 -0.14 3.15 -19.81
N ASP A 30 0.55 2.78 -18.73
CA ASP A 30 -0.07 2.65 -17.42
C ASP A 30 -0.48 4.03 -16.88
N ALA A 31 0.36 5.06 -17.07
CA ALA A 31 0.00 6.45 -16.76
C ALA A 31 -1.20 6.94 -17.59
N GLU A 32 -1.24 6.67 -18.90
CA GLU A 32 -2.38 7.01 -19.76
C GLU A 32 -3.66 6.31 -19.30
N LYS A 33 -3.58 5.02 -18.95
CA LYS A 33 -4.72 4.27 -18.41
C LYS A 33 -5.22 4.89 -17.10
N VAL A 34 -4.33 5.32 -16.20
CA VAL A 34 -4.73 6.02 -14.97
C VAL A 34 -5.50 7.29 -15.29
N LEU A 35 -4.98 8.15 -16.17
CA LEU A 35 -5.65 9.39 -16.57
C LEU A 35 -7.02 9.13 -17.18
N ARG A 36 -7.10 8.20 -18.13
CA ARG A 36 -8.35 7.83 -18.80
C ARG A 36 -9.38 7.26 -17.82
N CYS A 37 -9.00 6.25 -17.04
CA CYS A 37 -9.91 5.61 -16.09
C CYS A 37 -10.35 6.59 -14.99
N SER A 38 -9.46 7.50 -14.55
CA SER A 38 -9.81 8.57 -13.61
C SER A 38 -10.86 9.50 -14.19
N ALA A 39 -10.70 9.92 -15.45
CA ALA A 39 -11.66 10.81 -16.12
C ALA A 39 -13.03 10.12 -16.28
N GLU A 40 -13.04 8.89 -16.78
CA GLU A 40 -14.26 8.09 -16.99
C GLU A 40 -15.04 7.85 -15.69
N ALA A 41 -14.33 7.59 -14.58
CA ALA A 41 -14.94 7.33 -13.27
C ALA A 41 -15.23 8.60 -12.44
N GLY A 42 -14.93 9.81 -12.94
CA GLY A 42 -15.13 11.06 -12.21
C GLY A 42 -14.14 11.26 -11.05
N LEU A 43 -12.95 10.68 -11.14
CA LEU A 43 -11.84 10.77 -10.17
C LEU A 43 -10.69 11.66 -10.62
N ALA A 44 -10.82 12.34 -11.77
CA ALA A 44 -9.80 13.26 -12.28
C ALA A 44 -9.40 14.31 -11.21
N GLY A 45 -8.11 14.42 -10.94
CA GLY A 45 -7.54 15.36 -9.97
C GLY A 45 -7.71 14.96 -8.49
N ARG A 46 -8.32 13.80 -8.18
CA ARG A 46 -8.50 13.34 -6.79
C ARG A 46 -7.38 12.44 -6.28
N ILE A 47 -6.72 11.70 -7.17
CA ILE A 47 -5.54 10.90 -6.81
C ILE A 47 -4.37 11.85 -6.58
N ARG A 48 -3.88 11.92 -5.35
CA ARG A 48 -2.77 12.80 -4.96
C ARG A 48 -1.43 12.10 -4.96
N HIS A 49 -1.43 10.78 -4.80
CA HIS A 49 -0.21 9.97 -4.73
C HIS A 49 -0.26 8.75 -5.64
N VAL A 50 0.88 8.40 -6.22
CA VAL A 50 1.15 7.05 -6.74
C VAL A 50 2.02 6.32 -5.73
N MET A 51 1.56 5.17 -5.24
CA MET A 51 2.37 4.26 -4.43
C MET A 51 3.11 3.30 -5.35
N ILE A 52 4.44 3.27 -5.26
CA ILE A 52 5.29 2.41 -6.07
C ILE A 52 6.01 1.42 -5.16
N PRO A 53 5.72 0.11 -5.26
CA PRO A 53 6.39 -0.87 -4.43
C PRO A 53 7.85 -1.06 -4.86
N GLY A 54 8.75 -1.10 -3.87
CA GLY A 54 10.13 -1.54 -4.06
C GLY A 54 10.18 -3.05 -4.22
N MET A 55 10.26 -3.50 -5.47
CA MET A 55 10.19 -4.92 -5.81
C MET A 55 11.53 -5.62 -5.59
N ILE A 56 11.50 -6.78 -4.92
CA ILE A 56 12.63 -7.70 -4.75
C ILE A 56 12.20 -9.11 -5.13
N GLU A 57 13.15 -10.00 -5.38
CA GLU A 57 12.84 -11.41 -5.66
C GLU A 57 12.01 -12.03 -4.53
N GLU A 58 11.02 -12.83 -4.91
CA GLU A 58 10.05 -13.47 -4.01
C GLU A 58 10.06 -15.00 -4.18
N ASP A 59 9.24 -15.67 -3.38
CA ASP A 59 9.20 -17.13 -3.29
C ASP A 59 8.88 -17.80 -4.64
N GLY A 60 9.55 -18.92 -4.91
CA GLY A 60 9.45 -19.64 -6.19
C GLY A 60 8.10 -20.29 -6.47
N ASP A 61 7.17 -20.29 -5.51
CA ASP A 61 5.79 -20.77 -5.68
C ASP A 61 4.81 -19.66 -6.09
N ARG A 62 5.30 -18.42 -6.30
CA ARG A 62 4.48 -17.30 -6.81
C ARG A 62 3.83 -17.69 -8.14
N PRO A 63 2.49 -17.51 -8.29
CA PRO A 63 1.76 -17.99 -9.47
C PRO A 63 2.06 -17.20 -10.76
N ILE A 64 2.69 -16.04 -10.64
CA ILE A 64 3.20 -15.25 -11.77
C ILE A 64 4.70 -15.07 -11.58
N GLU A 65 5.47 -15.53 -12.57
CA GLU A 65 6.92 -15.36 -12.60
C GLU A 65 7.30 -13.89 -12.40
N MET A 66 8.18 -13.67 -11.41
CA MET A 66 8.71 -12.36 -11.12
C MET A 66 9.93 -12.06 -11.99
N LYS A 67 9.70 -11.37 -13.10
CA LYS A 67 10.78 -10.86 -13.95
C LYS A 67 11.42 -9.60 -13.35
N PRO A 68 12.68 -9.29 -13.73
CA PRO A 68 13.33 -8.03 -13.35
C PRO A 68 12.45 -6.82 -13.66
N LYS A 69 12.23 -5.99 -12.64
CA LYS A 69 11.42 -4.77 -12.70
C LYS A 69 12.30 -3.53 -12.87
N LEU A 70 11.74 -2.46 -13.42
CA LEU A 70 12.38 -1.15 -13.35
C LEU A 70 12.55 -0.73 -11.88
N ASP A 71 13.62 0.02 -11.59
CA ASP A 71 13.76 0.70 -10.30
C ASP A 71 12.64 1.74 -10.11
N VAL A 72 12.30 1.99 -8.84
CA VAL A 72 11.27 2.96 -8.45
C VAL A 72 11.55 4.35 -9.03
N LEU A 73 12.80 4.84 -8.95
CA LEU A 73 13.16 6.16 -9.46
C LEU A 73 13.10 6.22 -10.99
N ASP A 74 13.54 5.16 -11.66
CA ASP A 74 13.47 5.07 -13.12
C ASP A 74 12.01 5.11 -13.58
N PHE A 75 11.16 4.28 -13.00
CA PHE A 75 9.73 4.25 -13.32
C PHE A 75 9.05 5.58 -13.03
N TRP A 76 9.29 6.16 -11.84
CA TRP A 76 8.72 7.45 -11.46
C TRP A 76 9.13 8.59 -12.41
N SER A 77 10.40 8.62 -12.82
CA SER A 77 10.91 9.63 -13.76
C SER A 77 10.20 9.59 -15.12
N MET A 78 9.68 8.42 -15.51
CA MET A 78 8.96 8.23 -16.75
C MET A 78 7.51 8.70 -16.65
N ILE A 79 6.82 8.42 -15.54
CA ILE A 79 5.37 8.67 -15.41
C ILE A 79 5.02 10.02 -14.78
N LYS A 80 5.90 10.59 -13.95
CA LYS A 80 5.67 11.87 -13.28
C LYS A 80 5.31 13.02 -14.25
N PRO A 81 5.95 13.16 -15.44
CA PRO A 81 5.57 14.19 -16.41
C PRO A 81 4.13 14.07 -16.91
N GLU A 82 3.57 12.86 -16.94
CA GLU A 82 2.19 12.60 -17.39
C GLU A 82 1.16 12.83 -16.27
N LEU A 83 1.61 12.86 -15.00
CA LEU A 83 0.77 13.01 -13.81
C LEU A 83 1.16 14.30 -13.05
N PRO A 84 0.89 15.49 -13.64
CA PRO A 84 1.19 16.75 -12.96
C PRO A 84 0.44 16.82 -11.63
N ASP A 85 1.08 17.43 -10.63
CA ASP A 85 0.57 17.60 -9.26
C ASP A 85 0.42 16.30 -8.43
N VAL A 86 0.73 15.13 -9.00
CA VAL A 86 0.77 13.86 -8.28
C VAL A 86 2.15 13.64 -7.67
N LYS A 87 2.18 13.12 -6.45
CA LYS A 87 3.39 12.85 -5.65
C LYS A 87 3.66 11.35 -5.53
N GLY A 88 4.87 10.99 -5.13
CA GLY A 88 5.26 9.59 -4.93
C GLY A 88 5.07 9.12 -3.48
N LEU A 89 4.62 7.88 -3.31
CA LEU A 89 4.86 7.07 -2.11
C LEU A 89 5.64 5.82 -2.54
N CYS A 90 6.49 5.28 -1.68
CA CYS A 90 7.28 4.10 -2.02
C CYS A 90 7.41 3.15 -0.84
N THR A 91 7.39 1.83 -1.10
CA THR A 91 7.95 0.86 -0.15
C THR A 91 9.44 0.67 -0.44
N GLN A 92 10.30 0.88 0.54
CA GLN A 92 11.75 0.75 0.38
C GLN A 92 12.26 -0.42 1.20
N VAL A 93 12.80 -1.43 0.51
CA VAL A 93 13.53 -2.53 1.14
C VAL A 93 14.87 -1.99 1.66
N THR A 94 15.08 -2.05 2.97
CA THR A 94 16.27 -1.47 3.62
C THR A 94 17.36 -2.50 3.91
N ALA A 95 16.98 -3.77 4.01
CA ALA A 95 17.84 -4.86 4.49
C ALA A 95 19.10 -5.13 3.65
N PHE A 96 19.18 -4.58 2.44
CA PHE A 96 20.28 -4.80 1.50
C PHE A 96 21.12 -3.54 1.22
N MET A 97 20.88 -2.45 1.96
CA MET A 97 21.61 -1.19 1.81
C MET A 97 22.22 -0.78 3.15
N ASP A 98 23.50 -0.45 3.15
CA ASP A 98 24.12 0.22 4.30
C ASP A 98 23.50 1.61 4.51
N GLU A 99 23.81 2.24 5.65
CA GLU A 99 23.22 3.51 6.03
C GLU A 99 23.53 4.63 5.03
N GLU A 100 24.76 4.72 4.53
CA GLU A 100 25.17 5.78 3.60
C GLU A 100 24.45 5.66 2.26
N THR A 101 24.41 4.44 1.71
CA THR A 101 23.71 4.13 0.45
C THR A 101 22.21 4.40 0.59
N LEU A 102 21.60 3.94 1.69
CA LEU A 102 20.18 4.16 1.93
C LEU A 102 19.86 5.65 2.12
N ARG A 103 20.69 6.40 2.84
CA ARG A 103 20.54 7.86 3.02
C ARG A 103 20.55 8.58 1.67
N GLY A 104 21.53 8.28 0.82
CA GLY A 104 21.62 8.87 -0.52
C GLY A 104 20.39 8.54 -1.38
N ARG A 105 19.92 7.30 -1.33
CA ARG A 105 18.71 6.88 -2.05
C ARG A 105 17.45 7.59 -1.56
N LEU A 106 17.26 7.72 -0.24
CA LEU A 106 16.10 8.40 0.33
C LEU A 106 16.08 9.90 -0.01
N ALA A 107 17.25 10.55 0.00
CA ALA A 107 17.36 11.93 -0.47
C ALA A 107 16.96 12.07 -1.95
N LEU A 108 17.43 11.17 -2.82
CA LEU A 108 17.04 11.16 -4.23
C LEU A 108 15.53 10.93 -4.44
N LEU A 109 14.91 10.06 -3.65
CA LEU A 109 13.45 9.87 -3.67
C LEU A 109 12.73 11.16 -3.25
N GLY A 110 13.14 11.79 -2.16
CA GLY A 110 12.60 13.08 -1.71
C GLY A 110 12.72 14.17 -2.78
N ASP A 111 13.92 14.37 -3.32
CA ASP A 111 14.20 15.35 -4.39
C ASP A 111 13.38 15.07 -5.67
N SER A 112 13.05 13.79 -5.91
CA SER A 112 12.20 13.37 -7.03
C SER A 112 10.71 13.58 -6.78
N GLY A 113 10.30 14.02 -5.59
CA GLY A 113 8.92 14.34 -5.23
C GLY A 113 8.16 13.20 -4.55
N PHE A 114 8.85 12.27 -3.89
CA PHE A 114 8.21 11.34 -2.96
C PHE A 114 7.98 12.02 -1.61
N GLU A 115 6.76 11.93 -1.08
CA GLU A 115 6.39 12.55 0.21
C GLU A 115 6.39 11.54 1.37
N GLY A 116 6.41 10.24 1.08
CA GLY A 116 6.45 9.19 2.11
C GLY A 116 7.08 7.89 1.65
N ILE A 117 7.82 7.27 2.58
CA ILE A 117 8.53 6.01 2.36
C ILE A 117 8.15 5.02 3.46
N ALA A 118 7.60 3.87 3.08
CA ALA A 118 7.36 2.76 3.98
C ALA A 118 8.58 1.82 4.00
N PHE A 119 9.26 1.72 5.14
CA PHE A 119 10.43 0.85 5.25
C PHE A 119 10.00 -0.61 5.41
N VAL A 120 10.55 -1.48 4.57
CA VAL A 120 10.23 -2.91 4.55
C VAL A 120 11.50 -3.76 4.68
N GLY A 121 11.33 -4.92 5.30
CA GLY A 121 12.40 -5.88 5.58
C GLY A 121 12.69 -6.82 4.43
N VAL A 122 13.20 -7.99 4.77
CA VAL A 122 13.53 -9.06 3.81
C VAL A 122 12.27 -9.82 3.36
N PRO A 123 12.32 -10.57 2.23
CA PRO A 123 11.27 -11.51 1.85
C PRO A 123 11.05 -12.59 2.90
N ARG A 124 9.91 -13.29 2.83
CA ARG A 124 9.53 -14.37 3.77
C ARG A 124 10.52 -15.55 3.79
N THR A 125 11.26 -15.75 2.70
CA THR A 125 12.30 -16.78 2.57
C THR A 125 13.57 -16.49 3.35
N LEU A 126 13.74 -15.27 3.86
CA LEU A 126 14.87 -14.87 4.70
C LEU A 126 14.38 -14.54 6.11
N ASN A 127 15.17 -14.88 7.12
CA ASN A 127 14.84 -14.52 8.50
C ASN A 127 15.11 -13.03 8.76
N ASP A 128 14.32 -12.43 9.65
CA ASP A 128 14.57 -11.08 10.16
C ASP A 128 16.02 -10.97 10.66
N GLY A 129 16.81 -10.06 10.07
CA GLY A 129 18.23 -9.86 10.39
C GLY A 129 19.24 -10.56 9.46
N GLU A 130 18.79 -11.32 8.46
CA GLU A 130 19.67 -11.90 7.44
C GLU A 130 20.14 -10.89 6.37
N GLY A 131 19.69 -9.64 6.47
CA GLY A 131 20.22 -8.52 5.68
C GLY A 131 21.43 -7.87 6.34
N THR A 132 22.45 -7.50 5.54
CA THR A 132 23.61 -6.73 6.02
C THR A 132 23.36 -5.22 6.08
N GLY A 133 22.17 -4.79 5.65
CA GLY A 133 21.76 -3.38 5.63
C GLY A 133 21.04 -2.91 6.89
N VAL A 134 20.43 -1.73 6.79
CA VAL A 134 19.71 -1.10 7.90
C VAL A 134 18.40 -1.84 8.17
N ALA A 135 18.15 -2.20 9.44
CA ALA A 135 16.88 -2.79 9.84
C ALA A 135 15.72 -1.79 9.63
N PRO A 136 14.55 -2.21 9.11
CA PRO A 136 13.44 -1.29 8.80
C PRO A 136 12.97 -0.46 9.99
N THR A 137 13.00 -1.04 11.19
CA THR A 137 12.62 -0.34 12.43
C THR A 137 13.65 0.68 12.88
N ASP A 138 14.93 0.44 12.61
CA ASP A 138 15.97 1.41 12.95
C ASP A 138 15.98 2.57 11.95
N ALA A 139 15.67 2.29 10.67
CA ALA A 139 15.51 3.28 9.61
C ALA A 139 14.53 4.40 9.98
N LEU A 140 13.46 4.09 10.72
CA LEU A 140 12.48 5.07 11.22
C LEU A 140 13.13 6.19 12.05
N SER A 141 14.14 5.85 12.85
CA SER A 141 14.85 6.81 13.72
C SER A 141 16.10 7.39 13.05
N ILE A 142 16.84 6.59 12.27
CA ILE A 142 18.09 7.01 11.61
C ILE A 142 17.84 8.07 10.53
N PHE A 143 16.70 7.97 9.85
CA PHE A 143 16.32 8.85 8.75
C PHE A 143 15.23 9.86 9.14
N ASP A 144 15.06 10.10 10.45
CA ASP A 144 14.33 11.28 10.90
C ASP A 144 15.04 12.55 10.38
N GLY A 145 14.26 13.50 9.88
CA GLY A 145 14.77 14.68 9.17
C GLY A 145 15.28 14.44 7.74
N VAL A 146 15.33 13.20 7.25
CA VAL A 146 15.59 12.88 5.82
C VAL A 146 14.29 12.57 5.09
N VAL A 147 13.44 11.75 5.70
CA VAL A 147 12.11 11.42 5.18
C VAL A 147 11.08 11.95 6.17
N GLU A 148 10.18 12.82 5.71
CA GLU A 148 9.14 13.40 6.55
C GLU A 148 8.11 12.34 6.96
N ASN A 149 7.52 11.64 5.98
CA ASN A 149 6.56 10.58 6.25
C ASN A 149 7.22 9.20 6.21
N ARG A 150 7.43 8.61 7.38
CA ARG A 150 8.11 7.33 7.56
C ARG A 150 7.07 6.26 7.87
N GLY A 151 6.80 5.44 6.88
CA GLY A 151 5.77 4.42 6.90
C GLY A 151 6.25 3.08 7.42
N VAL A 152 5.30 2.28 7.88
CA VAL A 152 5.50 0.87 8.17
C VAL A 152 4.36 0.04 7.60
N ILE A 153 4.64 -1.21 7.25
CA ILE A 153 3.58 -2.15 6.88
C ILE A 153 2.84 -2.61 8.13
N LEU A 154 1.51 -2.59 8.03
CA LEU A 154 0.57 -3.03 9.04
C LEU A 154 -0.23 -4.23 8.49
N ILE A 155 -0.19 -5.38 9.19
CA ILE A 155 -0.87 -6.61 8.78
C ILE A 155 -1.86 -7.01 9.87
N PRO A 156 -3.14 -6.58 9.80
CA PRO A 156 -4.08 -6.71 10.92
C PRO A 156 -4.35 -8.13 11.38
N THR A 157 -4.23 -9.09 10.46
CA THR A 157 -4.46 -10.52 10.72
C THR A 157 -3.25 -11.23 11.32
N ARG A 158 -2.07 -10.59 11.35
CA ARG A 158 -0.83 -11.20 11.84
C ARG A 158 -0.80 -11.28 13.37
N GLU A 159 -0.35 -12.42 13.89
CA GLU A 159 -0.16 -12.60 15.33
C GLU A 159 0.82 -11.57 15.90
N GLY A 160 0.44 -10.95 17.02
CA GLY A 160 1.26 -9.96 17.71
C GLY A 160 1.37 -8.60 16.98
N GLU A 161 0.55 -8.33 15.96
CA GLU A 161 0.66 -7.09 15.18
C GLU A 161 0.53 -5.83 16.03
N HIS A 162 -0.33 -5.84 17.06
CA HIS A 162 -0.45 -4.73 18.00
C HIS A 162 0.90 -4.34 18.62
N GLY A 163 1.64 -5.32 19.16
CA GLY A 163 2.94 -5.07 19.79
C GLY A 163 3.99 -4.61 18.77
N ARG A 164 3.97 -5.21 17.57
CA ARG A 164 4.85 -4.81 16.45
C ARG A 164 4.60 -3.37 16.02
N PHE A 165 3.33 -2.98 15.88
CA PHE A 165 2.95 -1.63 15.47
C PHE A 165 3.28 -0.61 16.56
N ASN A 166 3.04 -0.92 17.84
CA ASN A 166 3.43 -0.05 18.95
C ASN A 166 4.94 0.21 18.95
N PHE A 167 5.74 -0.85 18.83
CA PHE A 167 7.20 -0.73 18.77
C PHE A 167 7.66 0.14 17.58
N LYS A 168 7.03 -0.01 16.41
CA LYS A 168 7.30 0.84 15.24
C LYS A 168 6.94 2.32 15.48
N CYS A 169 5.83 2.60 16.15
CA CYS A 169 5.44 3.96 16.52
C CYS A 169 6.44 4.58 17.51
N ASP A 170 6.88 3.81 18.52
CA ASP A 170 7.93 4.22 19.46
C ASP A 170 9.27 4.54 18.76
N ARG A 171 9.51 3.96 17.57
CA ARG A 171 10.68 4.22 16.72
C ARG A 171 10.51 5.37 15.73
N GLY A 172 9.35 6.03 15.72
CA GLY A 172 9.13 7.22 14.90
C GLY A 172 8.41 6.97 13.58
N ALA A 173 7.65 5.88 13.46
CA ALA A 173 6.69 5.71 12.36
C ALA A 173 5.63 6.82 12.40
N THR A 174 5.39 7.46 11.26
CA THR A 174 4.39 8.54 11.13
C THR A 174 3.12 8.06 10.44
N TYR A 175 3.19 6.96 9.70
CA TYR A 175 2.01 6.29 9.15
C TYR A 175 2.15 4.76 9.12
N GLY A 176 1.02 4.06 9.20
CA GLY A 176 0.91 2.64 8.92
C GLY A 176 0.20 2.42 7.59
N MET A 177 0.81 1.70 6.65
CA MET A 177 0.16 1.25 5.41
C MET A 177 -0.28 -0.20 5.59
N THR A 178 -1.58 -0.47 5.46
CA THR A 178 -2.04 -1.85 5.60
C THR A 178 -1.58 -2.68 4.41
N GLN A 179 -1.39 -3.98 4.61
CA GLN A 179 -1.54 -4.91 3.49
C GLN A 179 -2.99 -4.83 2.94
N LEU A 180 -3.21 -5.37 1.74
CA LEU A 180 -4.55 -5.48 1.14
C LEU A 180 -5.60 -6.01 2.13
N LEU A 181 -6.62 -5.19 2.37
CA LEU A 181 -7.72 -5.50 3.26
C LEU A 181 -8.82 -6.27 2.52
N TYR A 182 -9.03 -7.52 2.92
CA TYR A 182 -10.16 -8.35 2.50
C TYR A 182 -11.05 -8.77 3.68
N SER A 183 -10.85 -8.12 4.83
CA SER A 183 -11.69 -8.21 6.03
C SER A 183 -11.68 -6.88 6.80
N ASP A 184 -12.50 -6.80 7.84
CA ASP A 184 -12.56 -5.71 8.79
C ASP A 184 -11.70 -5.96 10.04
N ALA A 185 -10.72 -6.89 9.99
CA ALA A 185 -9.82 -7.18 11.12
C ALA A 185 -9.05 -5.94 11.61
N ILE A 186 -8.78 -4.97 10.72
CA ILE A 186 -8.17 -3.67 11.06
C ILE A 186 -8.99 -2.91 12.12
N VAL A 187 -10.32 -3.04 12.12
CA VAL A 187 -11.21 -2.35 13.06
C VAL A 187 -10.91 -2.79 14.50
N GLY A 188 -10.89 -4.10 14.74
CA GLY A 188 -10.56 -4.64 16.07
C GLY A 188 -9.13 -4.29 16.48
N MET A 189 -8.18 -4.43 15.56
CA MET A 189 -6.76 -4.14 15.82
C MET A 189 -6.51 -2.67 16.19
N LEU A 190 -7.10 -1.72 15.46
CA LEU A 190 -6.95 -0.28 15.74
C LEU A 190 -7.76 0.16 16.96
N THR A 191 -8.93 -0.44 17.22
CA THR A 191 -9.70 -0.16 18.44
C THR A 191 -8.86 -0.51 19.67
N GLU A 192 -8.30 -1.73 19.71
CA GLU A 192 -7.42 -2.16 20.80
C GLU A 192 -6.17 -1.27 20.91
N PHE A 193 -5.58 -0.89 19.77
CA PHE A 193 -4.41 -0.01 19.74
C PHE A 193 -4.70 1.40 20.28
N ALA A 194 -5.86 1.96 19.93
CA ALA A 194 -6.32 3.26 20.41
C ALA A 194 -6.61 3.26 21.91
N ASP A 195 -7.10 2.15 22.45
CA ASP A 195 -7.38 1.96 23.88
C ASP A 195 -6.10 1.82 24.71
N LYS A 196 -5.04 1.23 24.14
CA LYS A 196 -3.80 0.88 24.87
C LYS A 196 -2.67 1.88 24.70
N THR A 197 -2.77 2.80 23.73
CA THR A 197 -1.67 3.68 23.36
C THR A 197 -2.17 5.09 23.01
N ASP A 198 -1.32 6.09 23.22
CA ASP A 198 -1.57 7.47 22.78
C ASP A 198 -1.15 7.71 21.32
N HIS A 199 -0.54 6.72 20.66
CA HIS A 199 -0.06 6.84 19.29
C HIS A 199 -1.23 7.03 18.33
N ARG A 200 -1.16 8.05 17.48
CA ARG A 200 -2.12 8.33 16.41
C ARG A 200 -1.40 8.63 15.08
N PRO A 201 -0.58 7.69 14.57
CA PRO A 201 -0.03 7.81 13.22
C PRO A 201 -1.18 7.79 12.20
N GLU A 202 -0.93 8.31 11.01
CA GLU A 202 -1.89 8.16 9.92
C GLU A 202 -2.02 6.69 9.50
N ILE A 203 -3.23 6.26 9.16
CA ILE A 203 -3.50 4.92 8.63
C ILE A 203 -3.84 5.01 7.15
N LEU A 204 -2.95 4.51 6.30
CA LEU A 204 -3.16 4.35 4.87
C LEU A 204 -3.79 2.97 4.63
N LEU A 205 -5.12 2.96 4.48
CA LEU A 205 -5.93 1.75 4.32
C LEU A 205 -5.88 1.24 2.88
N SER A 206 -5.28 0.07 2.68
CA SER A 206 -5.08 -0.55 1.36
C SER A 206 -6.24 -1.45 0.97
N PHE A 207 -6.93 -1.12 -0.12
CA PHE A 207 -8.00 -1.95 -0.71
C PHE A 207 -7.60 -2.43 -2.11
N GLY A 208 -7.85 -3.71 -2.40
CA GLY A 208 -7.44 -4.33 -3.66
C GLY A 208 -8.63 -4.70 -4.54
N PHE A 209 -8.60 -4.32 -5.81
CA PHE A 209 -9.60 -4.76 -6.79
C PHE A 209 -9.36 -6.22 -7.20
N VAL A 210 -10.38 -7.06 -7.05
CA VAL A 210 -10.32 -8.49 -7.41
C VAL A 210 -11.03 -8.76 -8.74
N PRO A 211 -10.33 -8.94 -9.87
CA PRO A 211 -10.95 -9.32 -11.13
C PRO A 211 -11.27 -10.82 -11.21
N LYS A 212 -12.07 -11.21 -12.22
CA LYS A 212 -12.42 -12.62 -12.48
C LYS A 212 -11.20 -13.50 -12.77
N VAL A 213 -10.12 -12.91 -13.31
CA VAL A 213 -8.89 -13.66 -13.61
C VAL A 213 -8.21 -14.20 -12.34
N GLU A 214 -8.49 -13.65 -11.16
CA GLU A 214 -7.99 -14.16 -9.87
C GLU A 214 -8.42 -15.61 -9.62
N SER A 215 -9.63 -16.03 -10.03
CA SER A 215 -10.09 -17.42 -9.79
C SER A 215 -9.29 -18.47 -10.57
N ARG A 216 -8.53 -18.03 -11.59
CA ARG A 216 -7.61 -18.87 -12.34
C ARG A 216 -6.16 -18.69 -11.91
N VAL A 217 -5.73 -17.47 -11.62
CA VAL A 217 -4.31 -17.15 -11.40
C VAL A 217 -3.94 -17.22 -9.91
N GLY A 218 -4.78 -16.75 -9.01
CA GLY A 218 -4.54 -16.84 -7.57
C GLY A 218 -3.45 -15.91 -7.02
N LEU A 219 -3.15 -14.78 -7.69
CA LEU A 219 -2.06 -13.91 -7.25
C LEU A 219 -2.40 -13.20 -5.96
N ILE A 220 -3.61 -12.64 -5.85
CA ILE A 220 -4.05 -11.95 -4.64
C ILE A 220 -4.10 -12.92 -3.48
N ASN A 221 -4.66 -14.12 -3.71
CA ASN A 221 -4.71 -15.21 -2.73
C ASN A 221 -3.30 -15.59 -2.22
N TRP A 222 -2.30 -15.62 -3.11
CA TRP A 222 -0.89 -15.86 -2.76
C TRP A 222 -0.25 -14.67 -2.04
N LEU A 223 -0.58 -13.43 -2.40
CA LEU A 223 -0.02 -12.23 -1.76
C LEU A 223 -0.41 -12.14 -0.29
N ILE A 224 -1.66 -12.50 0.06
CA ILE A 224 -2.20 -12.39 1.43
C ILE A 224 -1.98 -13.62 2.30
N GLN A 225 -1.35 -14.67 1.78
CA GLN A 225 -1.29 -15.97 2.46
C GLN A 225 -0.56 -15.94 3.81
N ASP A 226 -1.09 -16.71 4.75
CA ASP A 226 -0.50 -17.01 6.05
C ASP A 226 -1.02 -18.39 6.51
N PRO A 227 -0.32 -19.48 6.15
CA PRO A 227 -0.81 -20.84 6.40
C PRO A 227 -1.07 -21.11 7.90
N GLY A 228 -2.28 -21.59 8.21
CA GLY A 228 -2.69 -21.88 9.58
C GLY A 228 -3.39 -20.71 10.29
N ASN A 229 -3.45 -19.53 9.67
CA ASN A 229 -4.15 -18.37 10.19
C ASN A 229 -5.62 -18.36 9.73
N GLU A 230 -6.56 -18.56 10.65
CA GLU A 230 -7.99 -18.58 10.35
C GLU A 230 -8.53 -17.25 9.82
N ALA A 231 -7.96 -16.11 10.25
CA ALA A 231 -8.37 -14.80 9.77
C ALA A 231 -8.01 -14.63 8.29
N VAL A 232 -6.79 -15.01 7.92
CA VAL A 232 -6.34 -15.01 6.52
C VAL A 232 -7.13 -16.03 5.69
N ALA A 233 -7.45 -17.21 6.22
CA ALA A 233 -8.28 -18.17 5.50
C ALA A 233 -9.67 -17.60 5.13
N ARG A 234 -10.26 -16.77 6.01
CA ARG A 234 -11.51 -16.04 5.72
C ARG A 234 -11.33 -14.95 4.67
N GLU A 235 -10.22 -14.22 4.69
CA GLU A 235 -9.88 -13.24 3.65
C GLU A 235 -9.69 -13.91 2.28
N GLN A 236 -8.96 -15.01 2.23
CA GLN A 236 -8.78 -15.81 1.01
C GLN A 236 -10.11 -16.36 0.48
N GLU A 237 -11.02 -16.77 1.35
CA GLU A 237 -12.38 -17.17 0.95
C GLU A 237 -13.19 -15.99 0.39
N PHE A 238 -13.07 -14.81 0.99
CA PHE A 238 -13.71 -13.60 0.46
C PHE A 238 -13.15 -13.23 -0.92
N VAL A 239 -11.83 -13.30 -1.13
CA VAL A 239 -11.18 -13.11 -2.44
C VAL A 239 -11.70 -14.10 -3.48
N ARG A 240 -11.79 -15.40 -3.15
CA ARG A 240 -12.38 -16.41 -4.05
C ARG A 240 -13.81 -16.06 -4.44
N ARG A 241 -14.65 -15.72 -3.46
CA ARG A 241 -16.03 -15.30 -3.71
C ARG A 241 -16.11 -14.07 -4.59
N LEU A 242 -15.28 -13.05 -4.36
CA LEU A 242 -15.21 -11.86 -5.21
C LEU A 242 -14.87 -12.24 -6.65
N ALA A 243 -13.82 -13.04 -6.86
CA ALA A 243 -13.36 -13.45 -8.18
C ALA A 243 -14.47 -14.18 -8.98
N ASP A 244 -15.26 -15.02 -8.32
CA ASP A 244 -16.35 -15.81 -8.92
C ASP A 244 -17.68 -15.06 -9.07
N THR A 245 -17.81 -13.88 -8.47
CA THR A 245 -19.05 -13.09 -8.51
C THR A 245 -19.10 -12.17 -9.73
N GLU A 246 -20.29 -11.98 -10.31
CA GLU A 246 -20.52 -11.04 -11.43
C GLU A 246 -20.15 -9.58 -11.06
N PRO A 247 -19.84 -8.71 -12.04
CA PRO A 247 -19.21 -7.40 -11.78
C PRO A 247 -19.95 -6.48 -10.79
N ALA A 248 -21.27 -6.30 -10.94
CA ALA A 248 -22.03 -5.38 -10.09
C ALA A 248 -22.15 -5.87 -8.63
N PRO A 249 -22.56 -7.12 -8.35
CA PRO A 249 -22.54 -7.63 -6.98
C PRO A 249 -21.13 -7.70 -6.37
N ARG A 250 -20.10 -7.98 -7.16
CA ARG A 250 -18.71 -7.96 -6.70
C ARG A 250 -18.30 -6.57 -6.23
N ARG A 251 -18.63 -5.54 -7.00
CA ARG A 251 -18.36 -4.14 -6.63
C ARG A 251 -19.09 -3.77 -5.34
N GLN A 252 -20.36 -4.18 -5.21
CA GLN A 252 -21.11 -3.98 -3.97
C GLN A 252 -20.41 -4.64 -2.76
N MET A 253 -19.91 -5.87 -2.90
CA MET A 253 -19.19 -6.56 -1.82
C MET A 253 -17.92 -5.80 -1.39
N MET A 254 -17.16 -5.23 -2.33
CA MET A 254 -15.99 -4.40 -2.03
C MET A 254 -16.38 -3.11 -1.32
N VAL A 255 -17.43 -2.43 -1.79
CA VAL A 255 -17.97 -1.21 -1.17
C VAL A 255 -18.50 -1.49 0.23
N ASP A 256 -19.17 -2.62 0.45
CA ASP A 256 -19.67 -3.00 1.78
C ASP A 256 -18.53 -3.29 2.76
N LEU A 257 -17.45 -3.91 2.30
CA LEU A 257 -16.24 -4.06 3.10
C LEU A 257 -15.63 -2.70 3.45
N TYR A 258 -15.48 -1.82 2.45
CA TYR A 258 -14.97 -0.47 2.64
C TYR A 258 -15.75 0.29 3.71
N LYS A 259 -17.09 0.28 3.64
CA LYS A 259 -17.97 0.90 4.63
C LYS A 259 -17.72 0.38 6.04
N ARG A 260 -17.71 -0.95 6.22
CA ARG A 260 -17.46 -1.55 7.54
C ARG A 260 -16.10 -1.14 8.12
N VAL A 261 -15.07 -1.07 7.28
CA VAL A 261 -13.74 -0.61 7.72
C VAL A 261 -13.79 0.85 8.13
N ILE A 262 -14.29 1.75 7.28
CA ILE A 262 -14.35 3.19 7.56
C ILE A 262 -15.19 3.46 8.82
N ASP A 263 -16.39 2.91 8.91
CA ASP A 263 -17.28 3.11 10.07
C ASP A 263 -16.65 2.61 11.37
N GLY A 264 -15.82 1.56 11.29
CA GLY A 264 -15.13 1.00 12.44
C GLY A 264 -13.90 1.81 12.89
N VAL A 265 -13.31 2.64 12.03
CA VAL A 265 -12.03 3.31 12.32
C VAL A 265 -12.08 4.85 12.34
N ALA A 266 -13.11 5.46 11.73
CA ALA A 266 -13.22 6.92 11.58
C ALA A 266 -13.19 7.67 12.92
N ASP A 267 -13.84 7.13 13.95
CA ASP A 267 -13.97 7.79 15.25
C ASP A 267 -12.83 7.45 16.24
N LEU A 268 -11.83 6.66 15.81
CA LEU A 268 -10.71 6.25 16.68
C LEU A 268 -9.62 7.32 16.81
N GLY A 269 -9.73 8.41 16.05
CA GLY A 269 -8.83 9.57 16.11
C GLY A 269 -7.52 9.44 15.33
N PHE A 270 -7.38 8.42 14.48
CA PHE A 270 -6.29 8.35 13.50
C PHE A 270 -6.62 9.23 12.29
N PRO A 271 -5.65 10.00 11.74
CA PRO A 271 -5.77 10.47 10.36
C PRO A 271 -5.89 9.26 9.42
N LEU A 272 -6.78 9.34 8.44
CA LEU A 272 -7.06 8.23 7.53
C LEU A 272 -6.75 8.63 6.10
N SER A 273 -6.15 7.69 5.37
CA SER A 273 -5.94 7.77 3.93
C SER A 273 -6.37 6.49 3.25
N VAL A 274 -6.58 6.56 1.94
CA VAL A 274 -6.95 5.42 1.11
C VAL A 274 -5.81 5.09 0.17
N HIS A 275 -5.39 3.83 0.17
CA HIS A 275 -4.54 3.24 -0.84
C HIS A 275 -5.36 2.24 -1.65
N PHE A 276 -5.27 2.31 -2.97
CA PHE A 276 -6.03 1.43 -3.86
C PHE A 276 -5.09 0.71 -4.82
N GLU A 277 -5.23 -0.61 -4.88
CA GLU A 277 -4.42 -1.48 -5.73
C GLU A 277 -5.29 -2.17 -6.77
N ALA A 278 -4.85 -2.13 -8.03
CA ALA A 278 -5.37 -2.99 -9.09
C ALA A 278 -4.28 -3.99 -9.47
N THR A 279 -4.13 -5.07 -8.69
CA THR A 279 -3.02 -6.05 -8.77
C THR A 279 -2.79 -6.63 -10.17
N TYR A 280 -3.84 -6.69 -11.00
CA TYR A 280 -3.81 -7.20 -12.37
C TYR A 280 -3.71 -6.10 -13.44
N GLY A 281 -3.42 -4.86 -13.03
CA GLY A 281 -3.30 -3.69 -13.89
C GLY A 281 -4.52 -2.78 -13.88
N VAL A 282 -4.26 -1.51 -14.20
CA VAL A 282 -5.26 -0.44 -14.26
C VAL A 282 -6.32 -0.72 -15.32
N ASN A 283 -7.59 -0.62 -14.90
CA ASN A 283 -8.75 -0.80 -15.79
C ASN A 283 -9.97 -0.03 -15.27
N THR A 284 -10.94 0.22 -16.15
CA THR A 284 -12.16 1.00 -15.85
C THR A 284 -12.95 0.42 -14.68
N ALA A 285 -13.12 -0.91 -14.60
CA ALA A 285 -13.91 -1.54 -13.52
C ALA A 285 -13.30 -1.34 -12.13
N ALA A 286 -11.97 -1.30 -12.03
CA ALA A 286 -11.27 -0.98 -10.79
C ALA A 286 -11.55 0.47 -10.37
N PHE A 287 -11.54 1.41 -11.31
CA PHE A 287 -11.80 2.83 -11.04
C PHE A 287 -13.27 3.12 -10.73
N GLU A 288 -14.22 2.43 -11.36
CA GLU A 288 -15.64 2.48 -10.96
C GLU A 288 -15.83 2.01 -9.51
N THR A 289 -15.13 0.94 -9.13
CA THR A 289 -15.16 0.43 -7.74
C THR A 289 -14.58 1.46 -6.77
N LEU A 290 -13.41 2.03 -7.08
CA LEU A 290 -12.80 3.09 -6.27
C LEU A 290 -13.72 4.32 -6.17
N ALA A 291 -14.37 4.72 -7.26
CA ALA A 291 -15.29 5.85 -7.26
C ALA A 291 -16.49 5.62 -6.33
N GLU A 292 -17.09 4.42 -6.33
CA GLU A 292 -18.19 4.08 -5.43
C GLU A 292 -17.73 4.00 -3.95
N MET A 293 -16.51 3.54 -3.69
CA MET A 293 -15.92 3.59 -2.34
C MET A 293 -15.74 5.04 -1.89
N LEU A 294 -15.11 5.89 -2.72
CA LEU A 294 -14.85 7.30 -2.41
C LEU A 294 -16.11 8.19 -2.42
N ALA A 295 -17.22 7.69 -2.93
CA ALA A 295 -18.53 8.33 -2.81
C ALA A 295 -19.10 8.13 -1.40
N TYR A 296 -18.74 7.05 -0.71
CA TYR A 296 -19.14 6.80 0.67
C TYR A 296 -18.37 7.69 1.65
N TRP A 297 -17.05 7.61 1.61
CA TRP A 297 -16.15 8.42 2.44
C TRP A 297 -14.86 8.63 1.67
N ALA A 298 -14.21 9.78 1.85
CA ALA A 298 -12.92 10.04 1.23
C ALA A 298 -12.11 11.07 2.04
N PRO A 299 -10.77 10.90 2.09
CA PRO A 299 -9.89 11.76 2.90
C PRO A 299 -9.76 13.19 2.36
N ASP A 300 -10.05 13.40 1.07
CA ASP A 300 -10.04 14.71 0.42
C ASP A 300 -11.30 15.56 0.70
N LYS A 301 -12.21 15.07 1.56
CA LYS A 301 -13.45 15.75 1.94
C LYS A 301 -13.54 15.94 3.47
N PRO A 302 -14.18 17.03 3.94
CA PRO A 302 -14.42 17.27 5.37
C PRO A 302 -15.34 16.22 6.01
#